data_AF-A0A1J5I7W7-F1
#
_entry.id   AF-A0A1J5I7W7-F1
#
_cell.length_a   1.000
_cell.length_b   1.000
_cell.length_c   1.000
_cell.angle_alpha   90.00
_cell.angle_beta   90.00
_cell.angle_gamma   90.00
#
_symmetry.space_group_name_H-M   'P 1'
#
loop_
_entity.id
_entity.type
_entity.pdbx_description
1 polymer ?
#
loop_
_entity_poly.entity_id
_entity_poly.type
_entity_poly.pdbx_seq_one_letter_code
_entity_poly.pdbx_strand_id
1 'polypeptide(L)'
;MMEKTLDEKRPLFVQIQNMTTPEKIQLAAFGDKEARSLLVREPVKQIQLAVINNPRIQDGEIAGVCKSRQVSEEVLRRIALNRDWMKLYPVRLALVRNPKTPLTLAMKLIPTLLRQDLKLLAVSKTVPQVIAHAARRRILQEQT
;
A
#
# COMPACT_ATOMS: atom_id res chain seq x y z
N MET A 1 -8.10 -33.83 29.20
CA MET A 1 -6.98 -33.37 28.34
C MET A 1 -7.61 -33.09 26.98
N MET A 2 -8.13 -31.86 26.81
CA MET A 2 -9.05 -31.49 25.72
C MET A 2 -8.32 -31.24 24.39
N GLU A 3 -8.93 -31.80 23.34
CA GLU A 3 -8.76 -31.63 21.89
C GLU A 3 -7.82 -30.51 21.40
N LYS A 4 -6.69 -30.92 20.84
CA LYS A 4 -5.82 -30.14 19.94
C LYS A 4 -5.72 -30.83 18.58
N THR A 5 -6.81 -30.98 17.81
CA THR A 5 -6.70 -31.67 16.49
C THR A 5 -7.70 -31.27 15.40
N LEU A 6 -8.38 -30.11 15.45
CA LEU A 6 -9.38 -29.76 14.41
C LEU A 6 -9.27 -28.38 13.73
N ASP A 7 -8.38 -27.47 14.16
CA ASP A 7 -8.30 -26.12 13.55
C ASP A 7 -7.30 -25.99 12.38
N GLU A 8 -6.48 -27.01 12.09
CA GLU A 8 -5.42 -26.95 11.07
C GLU A 8 -5.91 -27.02 9.60
N LYS A 9 -7.22 -27.21 9.35
CA LYS A 9 -7.76 -27.37 7.98
C LYS A 9 -8.68 -26.25 7.50
N ARG A 10 -8.85 -25.18 8.26
CA ARG A 10 -9.63 -24.02 7.79
C ARG A 10 -8.74 -23.13 6.94
N PRO A 11 -9.21 -22.68 5.75
CA PRO A 11 -8.44 -21.72 4.97
C PRO A 11 -8.18 -20.48 5.83
N LEU A 12 -6.95 -19.94 5.77
CA LEU A 12 -6.47 -18.85 6.62
C LEU A 12 -7.45 -17.64 6.66
N PHE A 13 -8.15 -17.39 5.56
CA PHE A 13 -9.20 -16.39 5.48
C PHE A 13 -10.33 -16.59 6.50
N VAL A 14 -10.83 -17.82 6.67
CA VAL A 14 -11.91 -18.14 7.63
C VAL A 14 -11.42 -18.01 9.06
N GLN A 15 -10.16 -18.37 9.33
CA GLN A 15 -9.56 -18.17 10.66
C GLN A 15 -9.49 -16.67 10.99
N ILE A 16 -9.01 -15.84 10.06
CA ILE A 16 -8.92 -14.38 10.23
C ILE A 16 -10.31 -13.77 10.48
N GLN A 17 -11.36 -14.24 9.82
CA GLN A 17 -12.72 -13.73 10.03
C GLN A 17 -13.23 -13.94 11.46
N ASN A 18 -12.83 -15.03 12.11
CA ASN A 18 -13.25 -15.36 13.47
C ASN A 18 -12.33 -14.76 14.55
N MET A 19 -11.19 -14.17 14.18
CA MET A 19 -10.24 -13.55 15.11
C MET A 19 -10.70 -12.18 15.59
N THR A 20 -10.34 -11.87 16.83
CA THR A 20 -10.50 -10.52 17.41
C THR A 20 -9.50 -9.52 16.81
N THR A 21 -9.77 -8.23 16.91
CA THR A 21 -8.87 -7.17 16.40
C THR A 21 -7.43 -7.30 16.95
N PRO A 22 -7.20 -7.54 18.26
CA PRO A 22 -5.85 -7.76 18.78
C PRO A 22 -5.16 -8.99 18.20
N GLU A 23 -5.87 -10.10 18.02
CA GLU A 23 -5.32 -11.32 17.40
C GLU A 23 -4.91 -11.07 15.95
N LYS A 24 -5.73 -10.34 15.19
CA LYS A 24 -5.39 -9.92 13.83
C LYS A 24 -4.15 -9.02 13.80
N ILE A 25 -3.97 -8.15 14.79
CA ILE A 25 -2.76 -7.31 14.90
C ILE A 25 -1.51 -8.17 15.16
N GLN A 26 -1.60 -9.15 16.06
CA GLN A 26 -0.51 -10.09 16.32
C GLN A 26 -0.17 -10.90 15.06
N LEU A 27 -1.19 -11.43 14.39
CA LEU A 27 -1.01 -12.16 13.14
C LEU A 27 -0.44 -11.28 12.02
N ALA A 28 -0.81 -9.99 11.94
CA ALA A 28 -0.20 -9.05 11.00
C ALA A 28 1.29 -8.82 11.27
N ALA A 29 1.68 -8.73 12.54
CA ALA A 29 3.05 -8.45 12.95
C ALA A 29 3.99 -9.66 12.80
N PHE A 30 3.49 -10.88 13.01
CA PHE A 30 4.33 -12.10 13.04
C PHE A 30 4.00 -13.13 11.96
N GLY A 31 2.87 -12.98 11.27
CA GLY A 31 2.37 -13.95 10.30
C GLY A 31 3.10 -13.95 8.96
N ASP A 32 2.80 -14.98 8.18
CA ASP A 32 3.38 -15.22 6.87
C ASP A 32 2.81 -14.31 5.78
N LYS A 33 3.38 -14.43 4.58
CA LYS A 33 3.00 -13.62 3.41
C LYS A 33 1.51 -13.67 3.10
N GLU A 34 0.88 -14.84 3.25
CA GLU A 34 -0.56 -14.99 3.02
C GLU A 34 -1.39 -14.20 4.04
N ALA A 35 -1.03 -14.28 5.32
CA ALA A 35 -1.70 -13.52 6.38
C ALA A 35 -1.58 -12.01 6.12
N ARG A 36 -0.38 -11.53 5.75
CA ARG A 36 -0.17 -10.11 5.41
C ARG A 36 -1.01 -9.66 4.22
N SER A 37 -1.06 -10.44 3.15
CA SER A 37 -1.85 -10.12 1.95
C SER A 37 -3.35 -9.98 2.26
N LEU A 38 -3.87 -10.83 3.15
CA LEU A 38 -5.25 -10.78 3.60
C LEU A 38 -5.50 -9.58 4.54
N LEU A 39 -4.63 -9.38 5.53
CA LEU A 39 -4.78 -8.36 6.57
C LEU A 39 -4.56 -6.93 6.07
N VAL A 40 -3.82 -6.71 4.98
CA VAL A 40 -3.68 -5.38 4.33
C VAL A 40 -5.01 -4.82 3.85
N ARG A 41 -5.96 -5.69 3.53
CA ARG A 41 -7.29 -5.34 3.01
C ARG A 41 -8.30 -5.03 4.12
N GLU A 42 -7.98 -5.34 5.37
CA GLU A 42 -8.85 -5.03 6.50
C GLU A 42 -9.08 -3.53 6.61
N PRO A 43 -10.31 -3.08 6.92
CA PRO A 43 -10.62 -1.66 7.06
C PRO A 43 -9.98 -1.01 8.30
N VAL A 44 -9.51 -1.82 9.26
CA VAL A 44 -8.95 -1.35 10.53
C VAL A 44 -7.51 -0.88 10.34
N LYS A 45 -7.28 0.42 10.57
CA LYS A 45 -5.97 1.06 10.39
C LYS A 45 -4.84 0.40 11.20
N GLN A 46 -5.12 -0.04 12.44
CA GLN A 46 -4.11 -0.63 13.31
C GLN A 46 -3.57 -1.94 12.76
N ILE A 47 -4.43 -2.73 12.10
CA ILE A 47 -4.04 -3.98 11.44
C ILE A 47 -3.14 -3.67 10.24
N GLN A 48 -3.52 -2.71 9.40
CA GLN A 48 -2.72 -2.30 8.24
C GLN A 48 -1.34 -1.77 8.66
N LEU A 49 -1.28 -0.98 9.74
CA LEU A 49 -0.03 -0.49 10.33
C LEU A 49 0.84 -1.64 10.87
N ALA A 50 0.23 -2.64 11.51
CA ALA A 50 0.96 -3.82 11.97
C ALA A 50 1.55 -4.62 10.80
N VAL A 51 0.85 -4.72 9.66
CA VAL A 51 1.41 -5.41 8.48
C VAL A 51 2.64 -4.69 7.94
N ILE A 52 2.61 -3.36 7.80
CA ILE A 52 3.77 -2.63 7.25
C ILE A 52 4.96 -2.58 8.22
N ASN A 53 4.72 -2.79 9.52
CA ASN A 53 5.78 -2.86 10.54
C ASN A 53 6.36 -4.28 10.69
N ASN A 54 5.83 -5.28 9.97
CA ASN A 54 6.33 -6.63 10.03
C ASN A 54 7.76 -6.70 9.46
N PRO A 55 8.75 -7.22 10.20
CA PRO A 55 10.15 -7.25 9.75
C PRO A 55 10.39 -8.15 8.53
N ARG A 56 9.45 -9.04 8.21
CA ARG A 56 9.52 -9.95 7.06
C ARG A 56 8.83 -9.39 5.82
N ILE A 57 8.36 -8.14 5.84
CA ILE A 57 7.72 -7.54 4.68
C ILE A 57 8.73 -7.32 3.55
N GLN A 58 8.34 -7.72 2.35
CA GLN A 58 9.16 -7.52 1.17
C GLN A 58 8.76 -6.24 0.42
N ASP A 59 9.74 -5.65 -0.26
CA ASP A 59 9.58 -4.47 -1.12
C ASP A 59 8.45 -4.62 -2.16
N GLY A 60 8.31 -5.81 -2.75
CA GLY A 60 7.24 -6.11 -3.71
C GLY A 60 5.85 -6.06 -3.09
N GLU A 61 5.71 -6.40 -1.81
CA GLU A 61 4.44 -6.34 -1.08
C GLU A 61 4.03 -4.89 -0.83
N ILE A 62 4.98 -4.00 -0.49
CA ILE A 62 4.73 -2.57 -0.24
C ILE A 62 4.12 -1.88 -1.45
N ALA A 63 4.62 -2.16 -2.66
CA ALA A 63 4.03 -1.63 -3.89
C ALA A 63 2.57 -2.10 -4.08
N GLY A 64 2.25 -3.31 -3.64
CA GLY A 64 0.88 -3.84 -3.61
C GLY A 64 -0.01 -3.11 -2.59
N VAL A 65 0.51 -2.87 -1.38
CA VAL A 65 -0.16 -2.07 -0.34
C VAL A 65 -0.50 -0.68 -0.88
N CYS A 66 0.47 0.01 -1.49
CA CYS A 66 0.26 1.34 -2.07
C CYS A 66 -0.76 1.37 -3.21
N LYS A 67 -0.99 0.27 -3.93
CA LYS A 67 -2.01 0.19 -4.98
C LYS A 67 -3.42 -0.01 -4.43
N SER A 68 -3.55 -0.54 -3.22
CA SER A 68 -4.85 -0.87 -2.64
C SER A 68 -5.65 0.38 -2.28
N ARG A 69 -6.90 0.42 -2.73
CA ARG A 69 -7.86 1.49 -2.37
C ARG A 69 -8.43 1.35 -0.97
N GLN A 70 -8.24 0.21 -0.31
CA GLN A 70 -8.73 -0.05 1.04
C GLN A 70 -7.77 0.47 2.11
N VAL A 71 -6.51 0.70 1.75
CA VAL A 71 -5.47 1.20 2.67
C VAL A 71 -5.79 2.61 3.15
N SER A 72 -5.49 2.89 4.42
CA SER A 72 -5.67 4.21 5.04
C SER A 72 -4.59 5.20 4.59
N GLU A 73 -4.94 6.48 4.54
CA GLU A 73 -4.00 7.56 4.24
C GLU A 73 -2.78 7.56 5.18
N GLU A 74 -3.00 7.24 6.46
CA GLU A 74 -1.94 7.19 7.48
C GLU A 74 -0.86 6.14 7.14
N VAL A 75 -1.28 4.99 6.62
CA VAL A 75 -0.38 3.91 6.16
C VAL A 75 0.43 4.37 4.95
N LEU A 76 -0.21 5.04 3.99
CA LEU A 76 0.47 5.59 2.81
C LEU A 76 1.49 6.67 3.20
N ARG A 77 1.18 7.51 4.20
CA ARG A 77 2.13 8.47 4.77
C ARG A 77 3.31 7.75 5.39
N ARG A 78 3.08 6.73 6.23
CA ARG A 78 4.15 5.95 6.86
C ARG A 78 5.07 5.32 5.82
N ILE A 79 4.50 4.80 4.72
CA ILE A 79 5.29 4.27 3.62
C ILE A 79 6.14 5.35 2.95
N ALA A 80 5.56 6.52 2.69
CA ALA A 80 6.27 7.64 2.07
C ALA A 80 7.39 8.24 2.93
N LEU A 81 7.34 8.07 4.26
CA LEU A 81 8.41 8.48 5.17
C LEU A 81 9.63 7.54 5.15
N ASN A 82 9.45 6.28 4.74
CA ASN A 82 10.53 5.29 4.72
C ASN A 82 11.42 5.49 3.48
N ARG A 83 12.67 5.89 3.71
CA ARG A 83 13.63 6.19 2.62
C ARG A 83 13.93 4.97 1.74
N ASP A 84 13.93 3.77 2.29
CA ASP A 84 14.27 2.57 1.53
C ASP A 84 13.17 2.22 0.53
N TRP A 85 11.90 2.31 0.95
CA TRP A 85 10.77 2.12 0.05
C TRP A 85 10.67 3.22 -1.01
N MET A 86 11.10 4.44 -0.69
CA MET A 86 11.07 5.57 -1.64
C MET A 86 12.14 5.48 -2.73
N LYS A 87 13.18 4.65 -2.57
CA LYS A 87 14.12 4.32 -3.65
C LYS A 87 13.44 3.47 -4.73
N LEU A 88 12.42 2.71 -4.37
CA LEU A 88 11.73 1.79 -5.26
C LEU A 88 10.78 2.56 -6.18
N TYR A 89 11.06 2.49 -7.48
CA TYR A 89 10.19 3.08 -8.50
C TYR A 89 8.73 2.60 -8.41
N PRO A 90 8.44 1.29 -8.25
CA PRO A 90 7.06 0.81 -8.19
C PRO A 90 6.27 1.38 -7.01
N VAL A 91 6.93 1.67 -5.88
CA VAL A 91 6.29 2.27 -4.70
C VAL A 91 5.93 3.72 -4.97
N ARG A 92 6.86 4.52 -5.50
CA ARG A 92 6.59 5.92 -5.86
C ARG A 92 5.44 6.05 -6.85
N LEU A 93 5.43 5.21 -7.89
CA LEU A 93 4.36 5.18 -8.88
C LEU A 93 3.02 4.77 -8.26
N ALA A 94 3.02 3.74 -7.41
CA ALA A 94 1.82 3.28 -6.73
C ALA A 94 1.22 4.35 -5.80
N LEU A 95 2.06 5.06 -5.05
CA LEU A 95 1.65 6.17 -4.20
C LEU A 95 0.96 7.28 -5.02
N VAL A 96 1.56 7.73 -6.13
CA VAL A 96 0.96 8.80 -6.95
C VAL A 96 -0.36 8.36 -7.61
N ARG A 97 -0.50 7.08 -7.96
CA ARG A 97 -1.74 6.54 -8.56
C ARG A 97 -2.87 6.32 -7.56
N ASN A 98 -2.58 6.24 -6.27
CA ASN A 98 -3.59 5.97 -5.26
C ASN A 98 -4.37 7.25 -4.89
N PRO A 99 -5.72 7.26 -5.01
CA PRO A 99 -6.53 8.43 -4.68
C PRO A 99 -6.51 8.82 -3.20
N LYS A 100 -6.14 7.90 -2.30
CA LYS A 100 -6.01 8.16 -0.86
C LYS A 100 -4.64 8.70 -0.46
N THR A 101 -3.70 8.82 -1.40
CA THR A 101 -2.41 9.45 -1.11
C THR A 101 -2.60 10.95 -0.91
N PRO A 102 -2.04 11.54 0.16
CA PRO A 102 -2.11 12.99 0.38
C PRO A 102 -1.55 13.74 -0.83
N LEU A 103 -2.27 14.76 -1.29
CA LEU A 103 -1.90 15.53 -2.49
C LEU A 103 -0.46 16.07 -2.40
N THR A 104 -0.07 16.58 -1.24
CA THR A 104 1.28 17.11 -0.98
C THR A 104 2.37 16.06 -1.23
N LEU A 105 2.13 14.80 -0.84
CA LEU A 105 3.08 13.70 -1.08
C LEU A 105 3.12 13.33 -2.55
N ALA A 106 1.94 13.16 -3.18
CA ALA A 106 1.88 12.80 -4.59
C ALA A 106 2.59 13.85 -5.46
N MET A 107 2.36 15.14 -5.21
CA MET A 107 2.99 16.25 -5.94
C MET A 107 4.52 16.24 -5.85
N LYS A 108 5.09 15.88 -4.69
CA LYS A 108 6.54 15.75 -4.51
C LYS A 108 7.14 14.59 -5.31
N LEU A 109 6.33 13.57 -5.62
CA LEU A 109 6.80 12.36 -6.31
C LEU A 109 6.70 12.45 -7.83
N ILE A 110 5.80 13.26 -8.37
CA ILE A 110 5.62 13.44 -9.82
C ILE A 110 6.95 13.71 -10.56
N PRO A 111 7.86 14.60 -10.10
CA PRO A 111 9.13 14.86 -10.80
C PRO A 111 10.08 13.65 -10.84
N THR A 112 9.85 12.66 -9.99
CA THR A 112 10.70 11.45 -9.88
C THR A 112 10.21 10.28 -10.72
N LEU A 113 9.06 10.44 -11.40
CA LEU A 113 8.44 9.39 -12.22
C LEU A 113 8.96 9.39 -13.65
N LEU A 114 8.87 8.24 -14.32
CA LEU A 114 9.27 8.12 -15.72
C LEU A 114 8.23 8.78 -16.63
N ARG A 115 8.70 9.34 -17.74
CA ARG A 115 7.86 10.03 -18.73
C ARG A 115 6.70 9.18 -19.27
N GLN A 116 6.92 7.87 -19.47
CA GLN A 116 5.87 6.95 -19.93
C GLN A 116 4.71 6.88 -18.93
N ASP A 117 5.02 6.75 -17.63
CA ASP A 117 4.01 6.71 -16.57
C ASP A 117 3.36 8.06 -16.32
N LEU A 118 4.09 9.16 -16.50
CA LEU A 118 3.50 10.51 -16.46
C LEU A 118 2.43 10.69 -17.53
N LYS A 119 2.64 10.17 -18.76
CA LYS A 119 1.62 10.19 -19.81
C LYS A 119 0.37 9.41 -19.40
N LEU A 120 0.54 8.26 -18.77
CA LEU A 120 -0.58 7.47 -18.26
C LEU A 120 -1.32 8.18 -17.13
N LEU A 121 -0.60 8.83 -16.21
CA LEU A 121 -1.16 9.64 -15.13
C LEU A 121 -1.94 10.84 -15.65
N ALA A 122 -1.45 11.49 -16.70
CA ALA A 122 -2.08 12.65 -17.33
C ALA A 122 -3.47 12.35 -17.93
N VAL A 123 -3.75 11.10 -18.30
CA VAL A 123 -5.04 10.68 -18.90
C VAL A 123 -5.92 9.93 -17.90
N SER A 124 -5.36 9.47 -16.78
CA SER A 124 -6.08 8.64 -15.82
C SER A 124 -7.18 9.42 -15.09
N LYS A 125 -8.40 8.85 -15.08
CA LYS A 125 -9.54 9.34 -14.27
C LYS A 125 -9.50 8.85 -12.82
N THR A 126 -8.56 7.96 -12.47
CA THR A 126 -8.47 7.37 -11.13
C THR A 126 -7.73 8.25 -10.13
N VAL A 127 -7.01 9.25 -10.61
CA VAL A 127 -6.21 10.17 -9.79
C VAL A 127 -6.88 11.54 -9.74
N PRO A 128 -6.71 12.30 -8.65
CA PRO A 128 -7.11 13.71 -8.59
C PRO A 128 -6.66 14.51 -9.81
N GLN A 129 -7.54 15.38 -10.34
CA GLN A 129 -7.24 16.20 -11.54
C GLN A 129 -5.98 17.04 -11.36
N VAL A 130 -5.71 17.53 -10.15
CA VAL A 130 -4.50 18.29 -9.83
C VAL A 130 -3.22 17.49 -10.14
N ILE A 131 -3.21 16.19 -9.84
CA ILE A 131 -2.10 15.28 -10.14
C ILE A 131 -1.97 15.06 -11.65
N ALA A 132 -3.08 14.85 -12.35
CA ALA A 132 -3.08 14.70 -13.81
C ALA A 132 -2.55 15.96 -14.52
N HIS A 133 -2.98 17.15 -14.09
CA HIS A 133 -2.48 18.43 -14.61
C HIS A 133 -0.99 18.63 -14.30
N ALA A 134 -0.55 18.31 -13.09
CA ALA A 134 0.85 18.38 -12.72
C ALA A 134 1.73 17.44 -13.55
N ALA A 135 1.25 16.22 -13.83
CA ALA A 135 1.93 15.29 -14.73
C ALA A 135 2.04 15.84 -16.17
N ARG A 136 0.96 16.42 -16.73
CA ARG A 136 1.00 17.08 -18.05
C ARG A 136 2.02 18.21 -18.10
N ARG A 137 2.03 19.08 -17.08
CA ARG A 137 2.99 20.18 -16.99
C ARG A 137 4.43 19.67 -16.94
N ARG A 138 4.68 18.60 -16.19
CA ARG A 138 6.02 18.00 -16.10
C ARG A 138 6.51 17.47 -17.45
N ILE A 139 5.65 16.82 -18.22
CA ILE A 139 5.98 16.30 -19.57
C ILE A 139 6.35 17.44 -20.54
N LEU A 140 5.72 18.60 -20.42
CA LEU A 140 6.01 19.78 -21.24
C LEU A 140 7.37 20.40 -20.86
N GLN A 141 7.66 20.50 -19.56
CA GLN A 141 8.92 21.07 -19.05
C GLN A 141 10.16 20.23 -19.40
N GLU A 142 10.03 18.91 -19.56
CA GLU A 142 11.15 18.05 -20.00
C GLU A 142 11.46 18.17 -21.50
N GLN A 143 10.67 18.91 -22.28
CA GLN A 143 10.87 19.12 -23.72
C GLN A 143 11.54 20.46 -24.05
N THR A 144 11.69 21.35 -23.05
CA THR A 144 12.37 22.64 -23.17
C THR A 144 13.78 22.50 -22.61
#